data_AF-I1QAV5-F1
#
_entry.id   AF-I1QAV5-F1
#
_cell.length_a   1.000
_cell.length_b   1.000
_cell.length_c   1.000
_cell.angle_alpha   90.00
_cell.angle_beta   90.00
_cell.angle_gamma   90.00
#
_symmetry.space_group_name_H-M   'P 1'
#
loop_
_entity.id
_entity.type
_entity.pdbx_description
1 polymer ?
#
loop_
_entity_poly.entity_id
_entity_poly.type
_entity_poly.pdbx_seq_one_letter_code
_entity_poly.pdbx_strand_id
1 'polypeptide(L)'
;MAGTSTMAPWSDLPSDLLGLVIARLPFPADRARFRAVCRAWHSALRRHVAAPPQLPWIVLPEGTFVTVSDGGVHRMAFPESNTVCIGSTDGWLALHRTDNDDDDSVDGARTTKTRHTFLLHNPFTGATVPLAELRDILDDDFFEEFRVCKVIIRSRPDDGGHLVAVMTDHWDCPLILCQPGKGIWTPDSCTMPFVRVVDIAFFADKLYLITKAEDLFAVDLADDKDGKPTITN
;
A
#
# COMPACT_ATOMS: atom_id res chain seq x y z
N MET A 1 -64.17 -7.96 20.73
CA MET A 1 -63.26 -8.08 19.58
C MET A 1 -61.88 -7.71 20.06
N ALA A 2 -60.98 -8.67 20.22
CA ALA A 2 -59.60 -8.40 20.59
C ALA A 2 -58.87 -7.85 19.36
N GLY A 3 -58.37 -6.62 19.43
CA GLY A 3 -57.55 -6.04 18.38
C GLY A 3 -56.23 -6.80 18.30
N THR A 4 -55.98 -7.46 17.18
CA THR A 4 -54.68 -8.03 16.87
C THR A 4 -53.69 -6.90 16.68
N SER A 5 -52.92 -6.60 17.74
CA SER A 5 -51.75 -5.72 17.68
C SER A 5 -50.77 -6.34 16.67
N THR A 6 -50.81 -5.82 15.45
CA THR A 6 -49.88 -6.21 14.39
C THR A 6 -48.63 -5.39 14.65
N MET A 7 -47.53 -6.04 15.05
CA MET A 7 -46.25 -5.35 15.20
C MET A 7 -45.93 -4.64 13.89
N ALA A 8 -45.61 -3.35 13.97
CA ALA A 8 -45.14 -2.59 12.83
C ALA A 8 -43.92 -3.31 12.21
N PRO A 9 -43.87 -3.48 10.88
CA PRO A 9 -42.75 -4.17 10.26
C PRO A 9 -41.49 -3.32 10.40
N TRP A 10 -40.35 -3.97 10.57
CA TRP A 10 -39.03 -3.32 10.66
C TRP A 10 -38.67 -2.46 9.43
N SER A 11 -39.38 -2.63 8.30
CA SER A 11 -39.29 -1.77 7.12
C SER A 11 -39.73 -0.33 7.39
N ASP A 12 -40.57 -0.12 8.40
CA ASP A 12 -41.21 1.17 8.69
C ASP A 12 -40.45 1.94 9.78
N LEU A 13 -39.31 1.41 10.24
CA LEU A 13 -38.47 2.07 11.23
C LEU A 13 -37.96 3.42 10.67
N PRO A 14 -38.10 4.53 11.41
CA PRO A 14 -37.59 5.83 10.98
C PRO A 14 -36.10 5.78 10.60
N SER A 15 -35.76 6.54 9.55
CA SER A 15 -34.39 6.66 9.03
C SER A 15 -33.37 6.95 10.12
N ASP A 16 -33.69 7.82 11.07
CA ASP A 16 -32.73 8.28 12.09
C ASP A 16 -32.39 7.16 13.08
N LEU A 17 -33.37 6.30 13.40
CA LEU A 17 -33.14 5.11 14.23
C LEU A 17 -32.31 4.06 13.48
N LEU A 18 -32.55 3.89 12.18
CA LEU A 18 -31.68 3.07 11.33
C LEU A 18 -30.25 3.62 11.32
N GLY A 19 -30.07 4.94 11.31
CA GLY A 19 -28.76 5.59 11.47
C GLY A 19 -28.04 5.19 12.76
N LEU A 20 -28.75 5.12 13.89
CA LEU A 20 -28.19 4.66 15.17
C LEU A 20 -27.80 3.18 15.18
N VAL A 21 -28.50 2.34 14.40
CA VAL A 21 -28.11 0.93 14.20
C VAL A 21 -26.86 0.86 13.32
N ILE A 22 -26.85 1.58 12.19
CA ILE A 22 -25.72 1.65 11.26
C ILE A 22 -24.44 2.11 11.96
N ALA A 23 -24.55 3.10 12.86
CA ALA A 23 -23.42 3.59 13.65
C ALA A 23 -22.78 2.50 14.54
N ARG A 24 -23.53 1.44 14.88
CA ARG A 24 -23.08 0.29 15.66
C ARG A 24 -22.63 -0.90 14.80
N LEU A 25 -22.58 -0.76 13.48
CA LEU A 25 -22.06 -1.77 12.56
C LEU A 25 -20.68 -1.30 12.06
N PRO A 26 -19.60 -1.54 12.82
CA PRO A 26 -18.25 -1.13 12.41
C PRO A 26 -17.75 -1.93 11.20
N PHE A 27 -18.29 -3.13 10.99
CA PHE A 27 -17.76 -4.08 10.02
C PHE A 27 -18.47 -3.96 8.64
N PRO A 28 -17.72 -3.92 7.53
CA PRO A 28 -18.26 -3.87 6.18
C PRO A 28 -19.22 -5.01 5.87
N ALA A 29 -18.96 -6.22 6.38
CA ALA A 29 -19.84 -7.37 6.19
C ALA A 29 -21.22 -7.14 6.80
N ASP A 30 -21.31 -6.57 8.00
CA ASP A 30 -22.60 -6.29 8.65
C ASP A 30 -23.34 -5.15 7.95
N ARG A 31 -22.62 -4.13 7.48
CA ARG A 31 -23.22 -3.10 6.61
C ARG A 31 -23.71 -3.70 5.30
N ALA A 32 -23.00 -4.66 4.71
CA ALA A 32 -23.44 -5.36 3.51
C ALA A 32 -24.70 -6.22 3.76
N ARG A 33 -24.80 -6.89 4.91
CA ARG A 33 -26.01 -7.61 5.33
C ARG A 33 -27.17 -6.64 5.59
N PHE A 34 -26.92 -5.52 6.26
CA PHE A 34 -27.90 -4.47 6.53
C PHE A 34 -28.50 -3.92 5.22
N ARG A 35 -27.65 -3.70 4.22
CA ARG A 35 -28.03 -3.26 2.87
C ARG A 35 -28.92 -4.29 2.14
N ALA A 36 -28.82 -5.57 2.49
CA ALA A 36 -29.53 -6.66 1.83
C ALA A 36 -30.91 -6.96 2.45
N VAL A 37 -31.27 -6.31 3.57
CA VAL A 37 -32.56 -6.56 4.26
C VAL A 37 -33.75 -6.13 3.39
N CYS A 38 -33.81 -4.85 3.01
CA CYS A 38 -34.86 -4.31 2.16
C CYS A 38 -34.44 -2.96 1.54
N ARG A 39 -35.25 -2.42 0.63
CA ARG A 39 -34.97 -1.14 -0.04
C ARG A 39 -34.86 0.05 0.93
N ALA A 40 -35.68 0.08 1.99
CA ALA A 40 -35.66 1.14 2.99
C ALA A 40 -34.34 1.17 3.78
N TRP A 41 -33.88 0.00 4.22
CA TRP A 41 -32.61 -0.16 4.95
C TRP A 41 -31.40 0.14 4.05
N HIS A 42 -31.43 -0.34 2.80
CA HIS A 42 -30.44 0.01 1.80
C HIS A 42 -30.34 1.53 1.57
N SER A 43 -31.48 2.23 1.48
CA SER A 43 -31.52 3.68 1.36
C SER A 43 -31.02 4.40 2.62
N ALA A 44 -31.33 3.89 3.81
CA ALA A 44 -30.86 4.46 5.07
C ALA A 44 -29.34 4.37 5.17
N LEU A 45 -28.75 3.23 4.78
CA LEU A 45 -27.29 3.07 4.76
C LEU A 45 -26.61 4.11 3.87
N ARG A 46 -27.13 4.33 2.66
CA ARG A 46 -26.59 5.36 1.74
C ARG A 46 -26.74 6.79 2.25
N ARG A 47 -27.80 7.07 3.02
CA ARG A 47 -28.04 8.39 3.60
C ARG A 47 -27.08 8.69 4.75
N HIS A 48 -26.82 7.71 5.59
CA HIS A 48 -26.04 7.87 6.82
C HIS A 48 -24.55 7.53 6.68
N VAL A 49 -24.15 6.92 5.57
CA VAL A 49 -22.76 6.54 5.28
C VAL A 49 -22.35 7.18 3.97
N ALA A 50 -21.63 8.31 4.05
CA ALA A 50 -21.15 9.06 2.89
C ALA A 50 -20.12 8.28 2.05
N ALA A 51 -19.36 7.38 2.69
CA ALA A 51 -18.51 6.39 2.05
C ALA A 51 -18.35 5.18 2.99
N PRO A 52 -18.34 3.93 2.48
CA PRO A 52 -18.00 2.78 3.32
C PRO A 52 -16.62 3.04 3.94
N PRO A 53 -16.44 2.86 5.26
CA PRO A 53 -15.10 2.84 5.84
C PRO A 53 -14.36 1.71 5.14
N GLN A 54 -13.34 2.07 4.36
CA GLN A 54 -12.37 1.13 3.84
C GLN A 54 -11.58 0.70 5.08
N LEU A 55 -11.96 -0.42 5.67
CA LEU A 55 -11.20 -0.95 6.80
C LEU A 55 -9.82 -1.34 6.29
N PRO A 56 -8.76 -0.96 7.01
CA PRO A 56 -7.41 -1.26 6.58
C PRO A 56 -7.22 -2.78 6.51
N TRP A 57 -6.54 -3.22 5.46
CA TRP A 57 -6.04 -4.58 5.36
C TRP A 57 -4.57 -4.59 5.76
N ILE A 58 -4.19 -5.55 6.58
CA ILE A 58 -2.79 -5.83 6.85
C ILE A 58 -2.39 -6.94 5.90
N VAL A 59 -1.61 -6.60 4.87
CA VAL A 59 -1.14 -7.55 3.86
C VAL A 59 0.27 -8.00 4.22
N LEU A 60 0.46 -9.31 4.31
CA LEU A 60 1.76 -9.94 4.56
C LEU A 60 2.51 -10.16 3.24
N PRO A 61 3.85 -10.27 3.27
CA PRO A 61 4.66 -10.42 2.06
C PRO A 61 4.22 -11.58 1.16
N GLU A 62 3.76 -12.70 1.72
CA GLU A 62 3.34 -13.89 0.96
C GLU A 62 1.90 -13.85 0.41
N GLY A 63 1.21 -12.71 0.56
CA GLY A 63 -0.14 -12.48 0.03
C GLY A 63 -1.27 -12.90 0.96
N THR A 64 -0.96 -13.37 2.15
CA THR A 64 -1.95 -13.47 3.23
C THR A 64 -2.36 -12.06 3.67
N PHE A 65 -3.63 -11.81 3.98
CA PHE A 65 -4.05 -10.55 4.57
C PHE A 65 -5.08 -10.76 5.67
N VAL A 66 -5.07 -9.83 6.63
CA VAL A 66 -6.01 -9.81 7.75
C VAL A 66 -6.93 -8.61 7.61
N THR A 67 -8.23 -8.82 7.74
CA THR A 67 -9.16 -7.71 7.92
C THR A 67 -9.34 -7.44 9.41
N VAL A 68 -9.19 -6.18 9.81
CA VAL A 68 -9.40 -5.78 11.21
C VAL A 68 -10.86 -6.01 11.64
N SER A 69 -11.79 -6.17 10.68
CA SER A 69 -13.20 -6.39 10.95
C SER A 69 -13.53 -7.71 11.61
N ASP A 70 -13.01 -8.81 11.08
CA ASP A 70 -13.39 -10.16 11.52
C ASP A 70 -12.21 -10.94 12.10
N GLY A 71 -11.01 -10.37 12.07
CA GLY A 71 -9.77 -11.09 12.40
C GLY A 71 -9.51 -12.26 11.45
N GLY A 72 -10.25 -12.33 10.34
CA GLY A 72 -10.16 -13.36 9.34
C GLY A 72 -8.84 -13.26 8.59
N VAL A 73 -8.21 -14.41 8.43
CA VAL A 73 -7.01 -14.57 7.62
C VAL A 73 -7.46 -15.01 6.23
N HIS A 74 -7.16 -14.19 5.24
CA HIS A 74 -7.51 -14.42 3.84
C HIS A 74 -6.24 -14.49 2.99
N ARG A 75 -6.35 -15.02 1.77
CA ARG A 75 -5.24 -15.09 0.82
C ARG A 75 -5.59 -14.34 -0.45
N MET A 76 -4.68 -13.48 -0.87
CA MET A 76 -4.73 -12.78 -2.15
C MET A 76 -4.00 -13.60 -3.20
N ALA A 77 -4.55 -13.67 -4.40
CA ALA A 77 -3.83 -14.16 -5.56
C ALA A 77 -2.97 -13.01 -6.09
N PHE A 78 -1.65 -13.14 -5.96
CA PHE A 78 -0.74 -12.28 -6.70
C PHE A 78 -0.72 -12.67 -8.18
N PRO A 79 -0.37 -11.73 -9.08
CA PRO A 79 -0.40 -11.97 -10.52
C PRO A 79 0.42 -13.20 -10.94
N GLU A 80 1.54 -13.46 -10.25
CA GLU A 80 2.51 -14.48 -10.62
C GLU A 80 3.18 -15.15 -9.41
N SER A 81 3.85 -16.29 -9.64
CA SER A 81 4.68 -16.97 -8.64
C SER A 81 5.88 -16.11 -8.21
N ASN A 82 6.49 -16.45 -7.06
CA ASN A 82 7.66 -15.74 -6.51
C ASN A 82 7.47 -14.23 -6.34
N THR A 83 6.22 -13.80 -6.16
CA THR A 83 5.87 -12.40 -5.93
C THR A 83 5.65 -12.18 -4.43
N VAL A 84 6.21 -11.11 -3.89
CA VAL A 84 6.00 -10.68 -2.52
C VAL A 84 5.47 -9.25 -2.45
N CYS A 85 4.62 -8.98 -1.46
CA CYS A 85 4.22 -7.62 -1.13
C CYS A 85 5.32 -6.92 -0.33
N ILE A 86 5.74 -5.76 -0.83
CA ILE A 86 6.75 -4.90 -0.22
C ILE A 86 6.21 -3.50 0.09
N GLY A 87 4.90 -3.29 0.05
CA GLY A 87 4.32 -2.01 0.46
C GLY A 87 2.93 -1.78 -0.11
N SER A 88 2.35 -0.65 0.26
CA SER A 88 1.04 -0.24 -0.24
C SER A 88 0.91 1.27 -0.28
N THR A 89 0.07 1.76 -1.19
CA THR A 89 -0.20 3.19 -1.40
C THR A 89 -1.57 3.33 -2.05
N ASP A 90 -2.45 4.16 -1.50
CA ASP A 90 -3.75 4.54 -2.13
C ASP A 90 -4.59 3.34 -2.65
N GLY A 91 -4.56 2.22 -1.93
CA GLY A 91 -5.29 0.99 -2.31
C GLY A 91 -4.57 0.10 -3.34
N TRP A 92 -3.37 0.46 -3.75
CA TRP A 92 -2.46 -0.35 -4.55
C TRP A 92 -1.41 -1.03 -3.65
N LEU A 93 -0.95 -2.20 -4.07
CA LEU A 93 0.13 -2.95 -3.46
C LEU A 93 1.39 -2.81 -4.32
N ALA A 94 2.51 -2.48 -3.69
CA ALA A 94 3.81 -2.58 -4.32
C ALA A 94 4.31 -4.03 -4.18
N LEU A 95 4.56 -4.68 -5.31
CA LEU A 95 4.95 -6.08 -5.38
C LEU A 95 6.35 -6.19 -6.00
N HIS A 96 7.14 -7.14 -5.49
CA HIS A 96 8.46 -7.51 -6.01
C HIS A 96 8.43 -8.98 -6.41
N ARG A 97 8.78 -9.25 -7.67
CA ARG A 97 8.91 -10.60 -8.23
C ARG A 97 10.36 -10.90 -8.52
N THR A 98 10.78 -12.12 -8.18
CA THR A 98 12.10 -12.68 -8.53
C THR A 98 11.92 -13.92 -9.41
N ASP A 99 12.43 -13.84 -10.63
CA ASP A 99 12.50 -14.98 -11.55
C ASP A 99 13.95 -15.43 -11.69
N ASN A 100 14.21 -16.73 -11.84
CA ASN A 100 15.54 -17.16 -12.26
C ASN A 100 15.67 -16.86 -13.76
N ASP A 101 16.71 -16.15 -14.17
CA ASP A 101 17.09 -16.13 -15.58
C ASP A 101 17.67 -17.52 -15.88
N ASP A 102 16.87 -18.34 -16.57
CA ASP A 102 17.34 -19.58 -17.19
C ASP A 102 18.25 -19.18 -18.37
N ASP A 103 19.48 -18.76 -18.06
CA ASP A 103 20.49 -18.54 -19.10
C ASP A 103 20.96 -19.89 -19.63
N ASP A 104 20.84 -20.06 -20.95
CA ASP A 104 21.31 -21.21 -21.71
C ASP A 104 22.84 -21.08 -21.85
N SER A 105 23.56 -21.18 -20.73
CA SER A 105 24.99 -20.86 -20.68
C SER A 105 25.79 -21.85 -21.53
N VAL A 106 26.38 -21.36 -22.63
CA VAL A 106 27.21 -22.13 -23.58
C VAL A 106 28.60 -22.50 -23.01
N ASP A 107 29.06 -21.81 -21.95
CA ASP A 107 30.45 -21.91 -21.45
C ASP A 107 30.62 -22.54 -20.05
N GLY A 108 29.62 -23.23 -19.52
CA GLY A 108 29.79 -24.12 -18.34
C GLY A 108 30.03 -23.44 -16.99
N ALA A 109 30.19 -22.11 -16.94
CA ALA A 109 30.13 -21.32 -15.71
C ALA A 109 28.69 -20.86 -15.46
N ARG A 110 27.96 -21.62 -14.65
CA ARG A 110 26.54 -21.35 -14.34
C ARG A 110 26.44 -20.20 -13.34
N THR A 111 26.35 -18.96 -13.81
CA THR A 111 25.90 -17.81 -13.01
C THR A 111 24.38 -17.72 -13.10
N THR A 112 23.65 -18.16 -12.08
CA THR A 112 22.19 -17.97 -12.03
C THR A 112 21.91 -16.49 -11.77
N LYS A 113 21.57 -15.75 -12.83
CA LYS A 113 21.14 -14.37 -12.72
C LYS A 113 19.68 -14.35 -12.24
N THR A 114 19.35 -13.50 -11.28
CA THR A 114 17.97 -13.36 -10.80
C THR A 114 17.38 -12.12 -11.43
N ARG A 115 16.21 -12.24 -12.06
CA ARG A 115 15.52 -11.11 -12.65
C ARG A 115 14.55 -10.51 -11.63
N HIS A 116 14.80 -9.26 -11.25
CA HIS A 116 13.97 -8.51 -10.33
C HIS A 116 12.94 -7.68 -11.10
N THR A 117 11.66 -7.84 -10.78
CA THR A 117 10.56 -7.05 -11.37
C THR A 117 9.73 -6.38 -10.28
N PHE A 118 9.46 -5.08 -10.43
CA PHE A 118 8.63 -4.30 -9.52
C PHE A 118 7.33 -3.89 -10.18
N LEU A 119 6.22 -3.97 -9.47
CA LEU A 119 4.89 -3.69 -10.00
C LEU A 119 3.94 -3.16 -8.93
N LEU A 120 3.03 -2.27 -9.35
CA LEU A 120 1.86 -1.89 -8.59
C LEU A 120 0.69 -2.78 -8.98
N HIS A 121 -0.02 -3.32 -7.99
CA HIS A 121 -1.19 -4.15 -8.21
C HIS A 121 -2.39 -3.64 -7.41
N ASN A 122 -3.52 -3.45 -8.08
CA ASN A 122 -4.77 -3.10 -7.44
C ASN A 122 -5.64 -4.36 -7.25
N PRO A 123 -5.80 -4.87 -6.02
CA PRO A 123 -6.50 -6.13 -5.79
C PRO A 123 -8.02 -6.06 -5.99
N PHE A 124 -8.58 -4.85 -6.12
CA PHE A 124 -10.02 -4.65 -6.33
C PHE A 124 -10.40 -4.60 -7.80
N THR A 125 -9.52 -4.06 -8.64
CA THR A 125 -9.73 -3.93 -10.10
C THR A 125 -8.96 -4.96 -10.90
N GLY A 126 -7.96 -5.62 -10.31
CA GLY A 126 -7.02 -6.51 -11.01
C GLY A 126 -5.97 -5.77 -11.85
N ALA A 127 -6.01 -4.42 -11.89
CA ALA A 127 -5.07 -3.64 -12.66
C ALA A 127 -3.64 -3.81 -12.13
N THR A 128 -2.68 -3.97 -13.04
CA THR A 128 -1.26 -4.11 -12.71
C THR A 128 -0.45 -3.14 -13.58
N VAL A 129 0.45 -2.40 -12.96
CA VAL A 129 1.31 -1.42 -13.63
C VAL A 129 2.77 -1.73 -13.28
N PRO A 130 3.66 -1.96 -14.26
CA PRO A 130 5.07 -2.16 -13.99
C PRO A 130 5.71 -0.87 -13.48
N LEU A 131 6.60 -0.99 -12.50
CA LEU A 131 7.48 0.09 -12.03
C LEU A 131 8.83 -0.06 -12.73
N ALA A 132 8.83 0.19 -14.05
CA ALA A 132 10.01 -0.02 -14.89
C ALA A 132 11.20 0.85 -14.45
N GLU A 133 10.91 2.04 -13.91
CA GLU A 133 11.91 2.95 -13.35
C GLU A 133 12.78 2.32 -12.27
N LEU A 134 12.25 1.38 -11.48
CA LEU A 134 13.02 0.75 -10.41
C LEU A 134 14.03 -0.26 -10.95
N ARG A 135 13.83 -0.77 -12.17
CA ARG A 135 14.74 -1.73 -12.79
C ARG A 135 16.10 -1.12 -13.13
N ASP A 136 16.12 0.15 -13.53
CA ASP A 136 17.36 0.85 -13.87
C ASP A 136 18.13 1.31 -12.62
N ILE A 137 17.46 1.31 -11.46
CA ILE A 137 17.99 1.79 -10.17
C ILE A 137 18.45 0.63 -9.30
N LEU A 138 17.65 -0.43 -9.29
CA LEU A 138 17.84 -1.62 -8.48
C LEU A 138 18.27 -2.75 -9.42
N ASP A 139 19.51 -2.66 -9.87
CA ASP A 139 20.14 -3.64 -10.75
C ASP A 139 20.69 -4.84 -9.95
N ASP A 140 21.37 -5.76 -10.63
CA ASP A 140 21.88 -6.97 -9.98
C ASP A 140 22.94 -6.62 -8.93
N ASP A 141 23.83 -5.68 -9.23
CA ASP A 141 24.87 -5.20 -8.32
C ASP A 141 24.24 -4.63 -7.04
N PHE A 142 23.13 -3.89 -7.15
CA PHE A 142 22.37 -3.45 -5.99
C PHE A 142 21.90 -4.63 -5.12
N PHE A 143 21.37 -5.70 -5.73
CA PHE A 143 20.86 -6.86 -4.98
C PHE A 143 21.95 -7.79 -4.42
N GLU A 144 23.22 -7.62 -4.82
CA GLU A 144 24.35 -8.28 -4.16
C GLU A 144 24.60 -7.73 -2.74
N GLU A 145 24.29 -6.45 -2.52
CA GLU A 145 24.58 -5.75 -1.27
C GLU A 145 23.33 -5.40 -0.45
N PHE A 146 22.19 -5.16 -1.12
CA PHE A 146 21.01 -4.54 -0.52
C PHE A 146 19.74 -5.36 -0.72
N ARG A 147 18.84 -5.29 0.26
CA ARG A 147 17.47 -5.80 0.12
C ARG A 147 16.45 -4.68 0.23
N VAL A 148 15.47 -4.70 -0.66
CA VAL A 148 14.28 -3.83 -0.55
C VAL A 148 13.38 -4.32 0.58
N CYS A 149 13.14 -3.46 1.57
CA CYS A 149 12.22 -3.71 2.67
C CYS A 149 10.83 -3.14 2.41
N LYS A 150 10.76 -1.91 1.87
CA LYS A 150 9.49 -1.23 1.62
C LYS A 150 9.55 -0.36 0.38
N VAL A 151 8.49 -0.36 -0.43
CA VAL A 151 8.27 0.60 -1.51
C VAL A 151 6.94 1.30 -1.28
N ILE A 152 6.98 2.63 -1.22
CA ILE A 152 5.79 3.48 -1.15
C ILE A 152 5.85 4.51 -2.28
N ILE A 153 4.68 4.91 -2.74
CA ILE A 153 4.54 5.80 -3.88
C ILE A 153 3.67 6.98 -3.46
N ARG A 154 3.85 8.12 -4.08
CA ARG A 154 2.97 9.27 -3.92
C ARG A 154 2.72 9.90 -5.28
N SER A 155 1.45 10.05 -5.63
CA SER A 155 1.06 10.83 -6.81
C SER A 155 1.29 12.32 -6.53
N ARG A 156 1.98 13.02 -7.43
CA ARG A 156 2.20 14.47 -7.31
C ARG A 156 1.07 15.22 -8.03
N PRO A 157 0.55 16.31 -7.44
CA PRO A 157 -0.58 17.05 -8.02
C PRO A 157 -0.22 17.88 -9.27
N ASP A 158 1.05 18.29 -9.41
CA ASP A 158 1.42 19.39 -10.34
C ASP A 158 1.97 18.94 -11.70
N ASP A 159 2.47 17.70 -11.84
CA ASP A 159 3.20 17.25 -13.03
C ASP A 159 2.80 15.84 -13.52
N GLY A 160 1.78 15.22 -12.92
CA GLY A 160 1.32 13.86 -13.29
C GLY A 160 2.37 12.77 -13.02
N GLY A 161 3.46 13.11 -12.33
CA GLY A 161 4.51 12.19 -11.94
C GLY A 161 4.23 11.49 -10.62
N HIS A 162 4.92 10.38 -10.41
CA HIS A 162 4.93 9.67 -9.13
C HIS A 162 6.29 9.85 -8.46
N LEU A 163 6.29 10.13 -7.17
CA LEU A 163 7.47 10.02 -6.33
C LEU A 163 7.48 8.64 -5.70
N VAL A 164 8.59 7.92 -5.83
CA VAL A 164 8.78 6.59 -5.26
C VAL A 164 9.82 6.69 -4.16
N ALA A 165 9.53 6.09 -3.01
CA ALA A 165 10.48 5.91 -1.93
C ALA A 165 10.71 4.42 -1.69
N VAL A 166 11.98 4.00 -1.71
CA VAL A 166 12.44 2.64 -1.46
C VAL A 166 13.23 2.64 -0.17
N MET A 167 12.79 1.87 0.81
CA MET A 167 13.55 1.61 2.03
C MET A 167 14.31 0.30 1.87
N THR A 168 15.57 0.30 2.27
CA THR A 168 16.42 -0.90 2.25
C THR A 168 16.73 -1.39 3.67
N ASP A 169 17.35 -2.56 3.79
CA ASP A 169 17.82 -3.09 5.07
C ASP A 169 19.22 -2.59 5.47
N HIS A 170 19.91 -1.84 4.60
CA HIS A 170 21.30 -1.47 4.79
C HIS A 170 21.46 -0.02 5.29
N TRP A 171 22.45 0.20 6.14
CA TRP A 171 22.68 1.48 6.81
C TRP A 171 23.39 2.52 5.91
N ASP A 172 24.12 2.08 4.88
CA ASP A 172 24.74 2.97 3.87
C ASP A 172 23.75 3.51 2.83
N CYS A 173 22.66 2.78 2.57
CA CYS A 173 21.65 3.18 1.59
C CYS A 173 20.23 2.96 2.14
N PRO A 174 19.89 3.58 3.29
CA PRO A 174 18.65 3.27 4.03
C PRO A 174 17.38 3.69 3.28
N LEU A 175 17.50 4.68 2.39
CA LEU A 175 16.40 5.28 1.67
C LEU A 175 16.84 5.72 0.27
N ILE A 176 16.07 5.35 -0.74
CA ILE A 176 16.21 5.86 -2.10
C ILE A 176 14.91 6.59 -2.45
N LEU A 177 15.01 7.86 -2.86
CA LEU A 177 13.93 8.61 -3.47
C LEU A 177 14.17 8.69 -4.97
N CYS A 178 13.19 8.33 -5.77
CA CYS A 178 13.29 8.51 -7.22
C CYS A 178 12.00 9.05 -7.82
N GLN A 179 12.17 9.80 -8.89
CA GLN A 179 11.08 10.22 -9.75
C GLN A 179 11.44 9.79 -11.18
N PRO A 180 10.56 9.02 -11.86
CA PRO A 180 10.81 8.56 -13.22
C PRO A 180 11.18 9.71 -14.15
N GLY A 181 12.29 9.55 -14.88
CA GLY A 181 12.80 10.56 -15.82
C GLY A 181 13.46 11.79 -15.19
N LYS A 182 13.42 11.95 -13.86
CA LYS A 182 14.06 13.10 -13.16
C LYS A 182 15.25 12.71 -12.29
N GLY A 183 15.40 11.43 -11.94
CA GLY A 183 16.58 10.91 -11.25
C GLY A 183 16.32 10.45 -9.82
N ILE A 184 17.41 10.26 -9.06
CA ILE A 184 17.45 9.48 -7.82
C ILE A 184 18.25 10.21 -6.74
N TRP A 185 17.72 10.33 -5.54
CA TRP A 185 18.39 10.84 -4.36
C TRP A 185 18.50 9.75 -3.29
N THR A 186 19.64 9.72 -2.61
CA THR A 186 19.94 8.86 -1.47
C THR A 186 20.68 9.71 -0.43
N PRO A 187 20.46 9.53 0.87
CA PRO A 187 21.21 10.25 1.89
C PRO A 187 22.66 9.79 1.93
N ASP A 188 23.56 10.68 2.34
CA ASP A 188 24.93 10.30 2.65
C ASP A 188 24.94 9.27 3.79
N SER A 189 25.89 8.33 3.74
CA SER A 189 26.03 7.29 4.77
C SER A 189 26.09 7.89 6.18
N CYS A 190 25.44 7.21 7.13
CA CYS A 190 25.36 7.61 8.54
C CYS A 190 24.75 9.01 8.82
N THR A 191 23.97 9.56 7.88
CA THR A 191 23.34 10.87 8.05
C THR A 191 21.99 10.78 8.76
N MET A 192 21.82 11.55 9.84
CA MET A 192 20.51 11.70 10.51
C MET A 192 19.54 12.49 9.63
N PRO A 193 18.23 12.17 9.60
CA PRO A 193 17.55 11.12 10.37
C PRO A 193 17.54 9.71 9.73
N PHE A 194 18.32 9.49 8.68
CA PHE A 194 18.24 8.28 7.85
C PHE A 194 18.99 7.07 8.43
N VAL A 195 19.58 7.20 9.62
CA VAL A 195 20.28 6.11 10.28
C VAL A 195 19.30 5.16 10.96
N ARG A 196 19.40 3.86 10.66
CA ARG A 196 18.59 2.79 11.29
C ARG A 196 17.08 3.01 11.13
N VAL A 197 16.64 3.44 9.96
CA VAL A 197 15.22 3.53 9.59
C VAL A 197 14.60 2.12 9.61
N VAL A 198 13.39 2.02 10.17
CA VAL A 198 12.61 0.77 10.23
C VAL A 198 11.30 0.85 9.46
N ASP A 199 10.76 2.07 9.30
CA ASP A 199 9.58 2.29 8.48
C ASP A 199 9.56 3.69 7.88
N ILE A 200 8.87 3.81 6.74
CA ILE A 200 8.64 5.07 6.05
C ILE A 200 7.18 5.21 5.63
N ALA A 201 6.66 6.43 5.62
CA ALA A 201 5.31 6.73 5.14
C ALA A 201 5.22 8.12 4.52
N PHE A 202 4.53 8.23 3.38
CA PHE A 202 4.10 9.53 2.88
C PHE A 202 2.84 9.94 3.61
N PHE A 203 2.82 11.18 4.09
CA PHE A 203 1.61 11.79 4.62
C PHE A 203 1.63 13.29 4.32
N ALA A 204 0.57 13.75 3.66
CA ALA A 204 0.51 15.09 3.07
C ALA A 204 1.73 15.35 2.15
N ASP A 205 2.41 16.47 2.35
CA ASP A 205 3.56 16.93 1.59
C ASP A 205 4.91 16.37 2.08
N LYS A 206 4.92 15.62 3.19
CA LYS A 206 6.14 15.14 3.86
C LYS A 206 6.37 13.63 3.72
N LEU A 207 7.62 13.24 3.91
CA LEU A 207 8.01 11.86 4.18
C LEU A 207 8.26 11.70 5.68
N TYR A 208 7.67 10.69 6.28
CA TYR A 208 7.87 10.34 7.68
C TYR A 208 8.78 9.12 7.78
N LEU A 209 9.67 9.12 8.76
CA LEU A 209 10.60 8.03 9.03
C LEU A 209 10.50 7.65 10.51
N ILE A 210 10.46 6.34 10.78
CA ILE A 210 10.60 5.80 12.13
C ILE A 210 11.96 5.10 12.20
N THR A 211 12.71 5.35 13.27
CA THR A 211 14.01 4.70 13.49
C THR A 211 13.93 3.57 14.51
N LYS A 212 14.98 2.76 14.60
CA LYS A 212 15.14 1.74 15.67
C LYS A 212 15.16 2.34 17.09
N ALA A 213 15.41 3.64 17.22
CA ALA A 213 15.34 4.35 18.50
C ALA A 213 13.93 4.84 18.84
N GLU A 214 12.92 4.47 18.02
CA GLU A 214 11.52 4.89 18.14
C GLU A 214 11.29 6.40 17.90
N ASP A 215 12.29 7.09 17.35
CA ASP A 215 12.16 8.47 16.91
C ASP A 215 11.33 8.56 15.63
N LEU A 216 10.41 9.52 15.60
CA LEU A 216 9.64 9.90 14.42
C LEU A 216 10.20 11.20 13.84
N PHE A 217 10.66 11.14 12.59
CA PHE A 217 11.10 12.30 11.84
C PHE A 217 10.12 12.60 10.71
N ALA A 218 9.94 13.89 10.42
CA ALA A 218 9.19 14.36 9.28
C ALA A 218 10.14 15.21 8.44
N VAL A 219 10.31 14.84 7.17
CA VAL A 219 11.24 15.51 6.27
C VAL A 219 10.49 16.11 5.08
N ASP A 220 10.91 17.31 4.70
CA ASP A 220 10.29 18.05 3.61
C ASP A 220 10.84 17.59 2.27
N LEU A 221 9.93 17.40 1.32
CA LEU A 221 10.25 16.93 -0.01
C LEU A 221 10.34 18.13 -0.95
N ALA A 222 11.46 18.22 -1.66
CA ALA A 222 11.70 19.27 -2.64
C ALA A 222 12.21 18.66 -3.95
N ASP A 223 12.36 19.48 -4.97
CA ASP A 223 13.09 19.14 -6.17
C ASP A 223 14.32 20.06 -6.27
N ASP A 224 15.44 19.55 -6.75
CA ASP A 224 16.60 20.39 -7.05
C ASP A 224 16.39 21.22 -8.32
N LYS A 225 17.41 21.99 -8.70
CA LYS A 225 17.40 22.85 -9.89
C LYS A 225 17.15 22.10 -11.20
N ASP A 226 17.45 20.79 -11.24
CA ASP A 226 17.30 19.93 -12.41
C ASP A 226 15.98 19.11 -12.33
N GLY A 227 15.17 19.36 -11.30
CA GLY A 227 13.89 18.70 -11.06
C GLY A 227 14.01 17.33 -10.37
N LYS A 228 15.22 16.94 -9.98
CA LYS A 228 15.47 15.67 -9.29
C LYS A 228 14.92 15.76 -7.86
N PRO A 229 14.24 14.71 -7.36
CA PRO A 229 13.70 14.72 -6.01
C PRO A 229 14.83 14.84 -4.98
N THR A 230 14.60 15.60 -3.92
CA THR A 230 15.53 15.79 -2.82
C THR A 230 14.77 16.00 -1.51
N ILE A 231 15.50 16.04 -0.40
CA ILE A 231 14.98 16.31 0.93
C ILE A 231 15.57 17.62 1.45
N THR A 232 14.72 18.46 2.05
CA THR A 232 15.11 19.68 2.76
C THR A 232 14.76 19.57 4.24
N ASN A 233 15.53 20.28 5.07
CA ASN A 233 15.37 20.35 6.52
C ASN A 233 14.63 21.62 6.93
#